data_AF-A0A4Q4B8T1-F1
#
_entry.id   AF-A0A4Q4B8T1-F1
#
_cell.length_a   1.000
_cell.length_b   1.000
_cell.length_c   1.000
_cell.angle_alpha   90.00
_cell.angle_beta   90.00
_cell.angle_gamma   90.00
#
_symmetry.space_group_name_H-M   'P 1'
#
loop_
_entity.id
_entity.type
_entity.pdbx_description
1 polymer ?
#
loop_
_entity_poly.entity_id
_entity_poly.type
_entity_poly.pdbx_seq_one_letter_code
_entity_poly.pdbx_strand_id
1 'polypeptide(L)'
;MDNISDLATVRNSYTKVVAEEIAFRKLDITSEQVLEDTREACYVLSTRNTKSNEFKHLQTGISNFTNFTLVRFNIEEAITAASKVAYLSELIKAGIDSEIERFKNPLEVKDWLIKNPQFTKLNKLKKSNPEAFFYWFKAIYYLT
;
A
#
# COMPACT_ATOMS: atom_id res chain seq x y z
N MET A 1 -1.94 2.12 -9.67
CA MET A 1 -1.66 3.52 -9.27
C MET A 1 -1.21 4.35 -10.47
N ASP A 2 -0.10 3.97 -11.09
CA ASP A 2 0.57 4.82 -12.08
C ASP A 2 -0.30 5.13 -13.31
N ASN A 3 -1.08 4.14 -13.78
CA ASN A 3 -1.95 4.27 -14.96
C ASN A 3 -3.45 4.48 -14.62
N ILE A 4 -3.80 4.76 -13.37
CA ILE A 4 -5.21 4.98 -12.98
C ILE A 4 -5.62 6.39 -13.40
N SER A 5 -6.56 6.50 -14.33
CA SER A 5 -7.16 7.77 -14.74
C SER A 5 -8.50 8.08 -14.05
N ASP A 6 -9.22 7.05 -13.59
CA ASP A 6 -10.52 7.18 -12.95
C ASP A 6 -10.59 6.32 -11.68
N LEU A 7 -10.57 6.98 -10.52
CA LEU A 7 -10.62 6.34 -9.22
C LEU A 7 -12.02 5.82 -8.87
N ALA A 8 -13.08 6.46 -9.38
CA ALA A 8 -14.46 6.01 -9.17
C ALA A 8 -14.69 4.66 -9.85
N THR A 9 -14.16 4.46 -11.07
CA THR A 9 -14.19 3.16 -11.75
C THR A 9 -13.43 2.09 -10.94
N VAL A 10 -12.24 2.41 -10.41
CA VAL A 10 -11.45 1.47 -9.60
C VAL A 10 -12.21 1.08 -8.33
N ARG A 11 -12.79 2.04 -7.60
CA ARG A 11 -13.60 1.80 -6.40
C ARG A 11 -14.80 0.91 -6.72
N ASN A 12 -15.56 1.25 -7.76
CA ASN A 12 -16.75 0.47 -8.16
C ASN A 12 -16.40 -0.98 -8.52
N SER A 13 -15.31 -1.19 -9.27
CA SER A 13 -14.83 -2.54 -9.60
C SER A 13 -14.37 -3.30 -8.35
N TYR A 14 -13.61 -2.64 -7.47
CA TYR A 14 -13.15 -3.25 -6.22
C TYR A 14 -14.31 -3.69 -5.34
N THR A 15 -15.28 -2.80 -5.06
CA THR A 15 -16.44 -3.10 -4.22
C THR A 15 -17.26 -4.27 -4.76
N LYS A 16 -17.44 -4.35 -6.09
CA LYS A 16 -18.16 -5.48 -6.71
C LYS A 16 -17.42 -6.80 -6.51
N VAL A 17 -16.14 -6.84 -6.87
CA VAL A 17 -15.33 -8.07 -6.76
C VAL A 17 -15.23 -8.52 -5.30
N VAL A 18 -14.96 -7.62 -4.37
CA VAL A 18 -14.84 -7.98 -2.95
C VAL A 18 -16.17 -8.47 -2.38
N ALA A 19 -17.30 -7.87 -2.75
CA ALA A 19 -18.62 -8.35 -2.33
C ALA A 19 -18.90 -9.78 -2.84
N GLU A 20 -18.58 -10.06 -4.11
CA GLU A 20 -18.70 -11.40 -4.70
C GLU A 20 -17.81 -12.42 -3.97
N GLU A 21 -16.54 -12.06 -3.72
CA GLU A 21 -15.55 -12.91 -3.07
C GLU A 21 -15.87 -13.21 -1.59
N ILE A 22 -16.44 -12.24 -0.86
CA ILE A 22 -16.93 -12.40 0.52
C ILE A 22 -18.14 -13.34 0.54
N ALA A 23 -19.11 -13.11 -0.35
CA ALA A 23 -20.32 -13.93 -0.45
C ALA A 23 -19.99 -15.38 -0.83
N PHE A 24 -19.11 -15.58 -1.81
CA PHE A 24 -18.64 -16.90 -2.24
C PHE A 24 -18.00 -17.69 -1.10
N ARG A 25 -17.15 -17.03 -0.30
CA ARG A 25 -16.46 -17.65 0.85
C ARG A 25 -17.31 -17.72 2.13
N LYS A 26 -18.50 -17.12 2.15
CA LYS A 26 -19.39 -17.02 3.32
C LYS A 26 -18.69 -16.39 4.53
N LEU A 27 -17.96 -15.30 4.29
CA LEU A 27 -17.25 -14.58 5.35
C LEU A 27 -18.17 -13.52 5.97
N ASP A 28 -18.00 -13.30 7.27
CA ASP A 28 -18.66 -12.22 8.02
C ASP A 28 -17.70 -11.05 8.19
N ILE A 29 -17.35 -10.41 7.07
CA ILE A 29 -16.45 -9.25 7.00
C ILE A 29 -16.96 -8.22 5.99
N THR A 30 -16.52 -6.97 6.11
CA THR A 30 -16.84 -5.88 5.18
C THR A 30 -15.73 -5.64 4.16
N SER A 31 -16.05 -4.88 3.11
CA SER A 31 -15.04 -4.48 2.10
C SER A 31 -13.96 -3.58 2.69
N GLU A 32 -14.32 -2.74 3.67
CA GLU A 32 -13.40 -1.88 4.41
C GLU A 32 -12.39 -2.71 5.21
N GLN A 33 -12.82 -3.79 5.86
CA GLN A 33 -11.91 -4.69 6.58
C GLN A 33 -10.90 -5.36 5.64
N VAL A 34 -11.29 -5.67 4.39
CA VAL A 34 -10.37 -6.21 3.37
C VAL A 34 -9.34 -5.16 2.93
N LEU A 35 -9.75 -3.89 2.79
CA LEU A 35 -8.83 -2.78 2.49
C LEU A 35 -7.85 -2.54 3.63
N GLU A 36 -8.32 -2.64 4.88
CA GLU A 36 -7.50 -2.50 6.08
C GLU A 36 -6.46 -3.61 6.21
N ASP A 37 -6.86 -4.88 6.01
CA ASP A 37 -5.94 -6.02 5.96
C ASP A 37 -4.89 -5.87 4.85
N THR A 38 -5.31 -5.43 3.66
CA THR A 38 -4.41 -5.15 2.53
C THR A 38 -3.34 -4.11 2.92
N ARG A 39 -3.76 -3.01 3.55
CA ARG A 39 -2.87 -1.95 4.02
C ARG A 39 -1.95 -2.43 5.14
N GLU A 40 -2.43 -3.27 6.04
CA GLU A 40 -1.62 -3.87 7.11
C GLU A 40 -0.53 -4.78 6.54
N ALA A 41 -0.84 -5.62 5.56
CA ALA A 41 0.15 -6.42 4.85
C ALA A 41 1.22 -5.53 4.18
N CYS A 42 0.80 -4.42 3.55
CA CYS A 42 1.72 -3.43 2.99
C CYS A 42 2.62 -2.79 4.06
N TYR A 43 2.08 -2.52 5.25
CA TYR A 43 2.82 -1.96 6.38
C TYR A 43 3.86 -2.95 6.93
N VAL A 44 3.47 -4.22 7.10
CA VAL A 44 4.38 -5.31 7.51
C VAL A 44 5.57 -5.38 6.54
N LEU A 45 5.31 -5.35 5.24
CA LEU A 45 6.36 -5.35 4.22
C LEU A 45 7.27 -4.12 4.34
N SER A 46 6.68 -2.93 4.49
CA SER A 46 7.39 -1.65 4.50
C SER A 46 8.27 -1.44 5.74
N THR A 47 7.90 -2.03 6.88
CA THR A 47 8.68 -1.93 8.13
C THR A 47 9.86 -2.90 8.22
N ARG A 48 9.89 -3.92 7.35
CA ARG A 48 10.98 -4.92 7.27
C ARG A 48 11.37 -5.54 8.60
N ASN A 49 10.38 -5.91 9.41
CA ASN A 49 10.66 -6.60 10.66
C ASN A 49 11.08 -8.06 10.37
N THR A 50 12.38 -8.31 10.21
CA THR A 50 12.92 -9.65 9.90
C THR A 50 12.64 -10.71 10.98
N LYS A 51 12.20 -10.29 12.17
CA LYS A 51 11.76 -11.20 13.24
C LYS A 51 10.30 -11.63 13.10
N SER A 52 9.48 -10.90 12.34
CA SER A 52 8.07 -11.23 12.09
C SER A 52 7.94 -12.38 11.10
N ASN A 53 7.06 -13.34 11.40
CA ASN A 53 6.80 -14.46 10.51
C ASN A 53 6.02 -14.00 9.27
N GLU A 54 5.11 -13.04 9.44
CA GLU A 54 4.33 -12.40 8.40
C GLU A 54 5.26 -11.73 7.37
N PHE A 55 6.25 -10.96 7.84
CA PHE A 55 7.26 -10.37 6.95
C PHE A 55 8.05 -11.43 6.20
N LYS A 56 8.49 -12.51 6.86
CA LYS A 56 9.22 -13.61 6.20
C LYS A 56 8.36 -14.31 5.13
N HIS A 57 7.05 -14.43 5.36
CA HIS A 57 6.13 -15.01 4.38
C HIS A 57 6.02 -14.12 3.15
N LEU A 58 5.81 -12.81 3.34
CA LEU A 58 5.78 -11.85 2.24
C LEU A 58 7.11 -11.81 1.47
N GLN A 59 8.24 -11.83 2.19
CA GLN A 59 9.57 -11.85 1.57
C GLN A 59 9.82 -13.11 0.75
N THR A 60 9.39 -14.28 1.24
CA THR A 60 9.45 -15.54 0.49
C THR A 60 8.61 -15.46 -0.77
N GLY A 61 7.37 -14.93 -0.67
CA GLY A 61 6.50 -14.71 -1.83
C GLY A 61 7.15 -13.83 -2.90
N ILE A 62 7.73 -12.70 -2.51
CA ILE A 62 8.46 -11.81 -3.43
C ILE A 62 9.64 -12.54 -4.09
N SER A 63 10.42 -13.29 -3.31
CA SER A 63 11.58 -14.04 -3.82
C SER A 63 11.19 -15.13 -4.81
N ASN A 64 10.04 -15.79 -4.60
CA ASN A 64 9.51 -16.77 -5.54
C ASN A 64 8.98 -16.10 -6.81
N PHE A 65 8.39 -14.91 -6.68
CA PHE A 65 7.82 -14.15 -7.80
C PHE A 65 8.89 -13.55 -8.73
N THR A 66 10.06 -13.16 -8.20
CA THR A 66 11.08 -12.41 -8.97
C THR A 66 11.52 -13.12 -10.25
N ASN A 67 11.52 -14.46 -10.26
CA ASN A 67 11.94 -15.27 -11.41
C ASN A 67 10.94 -15.25 -12.58
N PHE A 68 9.73 -14.72 -12.36
CA PHE A 68 8.66 -14.67 -13.36
C PHE A 68 8.44 -13.25 -13.92
N THR A 69 9.22 -12.27 -13.46
CA THR A 69 9.04 -10.86 -13.85
C THR A 69 9.92 -10.48 -15.04
N LEU A 70 9.36 -9.73 -16.00
CA LEU A 70 10.11 -9.16 -17.13
C LEU A 70 11.05 -8.02 -16.71
N VAL A 71 10.73 -7.36 -15.59
CA VAL A 71 11.49 -6.25 -15.02
C VAL A 71 11.86 -6.62 -13.60
N ARG A 72 13.04 -6.20 -13.15
CA ARG A 72 13.52 -6.41 -11.78
C ARG A 72 12.44 -6.02 -10.75
N PHE A 73 12.09 -6.96 -9.87
CA PHE A 73 11.10 -6.76 -8.82
C PHE A 73 11.58 -7.32 -7.46
N ASN A 74 12.62 -6.70 -6.90
CA ASN A 74 13.16 -7.02 -5.60
C ASN A 74 12.36 -6.36 -4.46
N ILE A 75 12.80 -6.56 -3.21
CA ILE A 75 12.15 -6.03 -2.00
C ILE A 75 11.94 -4.50 -2.02
N GLU A 76 12.85 -3.73 -2.65
CA GLU A 76 12.73 -2.28 -2.79
C GLU A 76 11.56 -1.89 -3.72
N GLU A 77 11.46 -2.55 -4.89
CA GLU A 77 10.34 -2.34 -5.81
C GLU A 77 9.02 -2.81 -5.19
N ALA A 78 9.04 -3.93 -4.47
CA ALA A 78 7.87 -4.44 -3.76
C ALA A 78 7.37 -3.47 -2.68
N ILE A 79 8.27 -2.82 -1.93
CA ILE A 79 7.89 -1.82 -0.93
C ILE A 79 7.32 -0.55 -1.57
N THR A 80 7.88 -0.13 -2.70
CA THR A 80 7.34 0.98 -3.48
C THR A 80 5.92 0.65 -3.95
N ALA A 81 5.72 -0.52 -4.55
CA ALA A 81 4.40 -1.00 -4.96
C ALA A 81 3.42 -1.10 -3.78
N ALA A 82 3.85 -1.66 -2.64
CA ALA A 82 3.03 -1.78 -1.45
C ALA A 82 2.62 -0.42 -0.87
N SER A 83 3.51 0.57 -0.87
CA SER A 83 3.16 1.93 -0.42
C SER A 83 2.09 2.58 -1.31
N LYS A 84 2.16 2.36 -2.64
CA LYS A 84 1.14 2.81 -3.60
C LYS A 84 -0.19 2.12 -3.34
N VAL A 85 -0.17 0.81 -3.08
CA VAL A 85 -1.38 0.04 -2.74
C VAL A 85 -1.97 0.52 -1.41
N ALA A 86 -1.16 0.74 -0.37
CA ALA A 86 -1.64 1.27 0.90
C ALA A 86 -2.34 2.62 0.73
N TYR A 87 -1.77 3.54 -0.08
CA TYR A 87 -2.41 4.81 -0.38
C TYR A 87 -3.71 4.62 -1.18
N LEU A 88 -3.70 3.76 -2.20
CA LEU A 88 -4.89 3.46 -2.98
C LEU A 88 -6.01 2.87 -2.11
N SER A 89 -5.68 1.99 -1.16
CA SER A 89 -6.66 1.41 -0.24
C SER A 89 -7.35 2.48 0.59
N GLU A 90 -6.60 3.45 1.11
CA GLU A 90 -7.18 4.57 1.89
C GLU A 90 -8.04 5.50 1.02
N LEU A 91 -7.63 5.75 -0.22
CA LEU A 91 -8.43 6.53 -1.16
C LEU A 91 -9.78 5.86 -1.48
N ILE A 92 -9.75 4.55 -1.74
CA ILE A 92 -10.97 3.74 -1.98
C ILE A 92 -11.85 3.76 -0.73
N LYS A 93 -11.28 3.53 0.46
CA LYS A 93 -11.99 3.49 1.74
C LYS A 93 -12.64 4.82 2.08
N ALA A 94 -11.93 5.93 1.89
CA ALA A 94 -12.41 7.28 2.16
C ALA A 94 -13.41 7.80 1.10
N GLY A 95 -13.67 7.02 0.05
CA GLY A 95 -14.59 7.40 -1.01
C GLY A 95 -14.15 8.63 -1.81
N ILE A 96 -12.84 8.86 -1.90
CA ILE A 96 -12.27 10.00 -2.63
C ILE A 96 -12.39 9.74 -4.13
N ASP A 97 -12.96 10.71 -4.86
CA ASP A 97 -13.07 10.67 -6.33
C ASP A 97 -12.16 11.71 -7.02
N SER A 98 -11.30 12.38 -6.24
CA SER A 98 -10.33 13.35 -6.77
C SER A 98 -9.13 12.67 -7.42
N GLU A 99 -8.32 13.48 -8.11
CA GLU A 99 -7.10 13.01 -8.76
C GLU A 99 -6.10 12.43 -7.74
N ILE A 100 -5.44 11.33 -8.12
CA ILE A 100 -4.41 10.68 -7.31
C ILE A 100 -3.13 11.51 -7.33
N GLU A 101 -2.70 11.96 -6.16
CA GLU A 101 -1.40 12.63 -6.02
C GLU A 101 -0.25 11.63 -6.21
N ARG A 102 0.71 11.99 -7.05
CA ARG A 102 1.82 11.12 -7.44
C ARG A 102 3.16 11.74 -7.09
N PHE A 103 4.08 10.89 -6.65
CA PHE A 103 5.46 11.27 -6.38
C PHE A 103 6.15 11.73 -7.66
N LYS A 104 6.85 12.86 -7.61
CA LYS A 104 7.60 13.43 -8.73
C LYS A 104 9.09 13.38 -8.47
N ASN A 105 9.53 13.76 -7.26
CA ASN A 105 10.95 13.76 -6.92
C ASN A 105 11.23 13.75 -5.41
N PRO A 106 12.43 13.32 -4.98
CA PRO A 106 12.78 13.21 -3.56
C PRO A 106 12.74 14.51 -2.75
N LEU A 107 12.78 15.69 -3.38
CA LEU A 107 12.78 16.97 -2.64
C LEU A 107 11.42 17.27 -2.03
N GLU A 108 10.32 16.73 -2.58
CA GLU A 108 8.96 16.94 -2.08
C GLU A 108 8.80 16.51 -0.62
N VAL A 109 9.50 15.46 -0.22
CA VAL A 109 9.37 14.84 1.10
C VAL A 109 10.45 15.26 2.08
N LYS A 110 11.40 16.13 1.68
CA LYS A 110 12.61 16.45 2.44
C LYS A 110 12.30 16.82 3.89
N ASP A 111 11.36 17.73 4.08
CA ASP A 111 11.02 18.31 5.38
C ASP A 111 9.83 17.61 6.06
N TRP A 112 9.30 16.54 5.45
CA TRP A 112 8.18 15.79 6.00
C TRP A 112 8.61 14.85 7.12
N LEU A 113 7.69 14.59 8.05
CA LEU A 113 7.86 13.71 9.19
C LEU A 113 6.52 13.07 9.57
N ILE A 114 6.47 11.73 9.59
CA ILE A 114 5.32 10.99 10.10
C ILE A 114 5.38 11.05 11.64
N LYS A 115 4.41 11.75 12.23
CA LYS A 115 4.29 11.92 13.69
C LYS A 115 3.42 10.85 14.37
N ASN A 116 2.58 10.14 13.62
CA ASN A 116 1.72 9.10 14.16
C ASN A 116 2.60 7.96 14.76
N PRO A 117 2.50 7.67 16.08
CA PRO A 117 3.35 6.69 16.77
C PRO A 117 3.37 5.31 16.12
N GLN A 118 2.23 4.85 15.59
CA GLN A 118 2.08 3.56 14.93
C GLN A 118 2.94 3.46 13.66
N PHE A 119 3.18 4.58 12.99
CA PHE A 119 3.82 4.63 11.67
C PHE A 119 5.22 5.26 11.67
N THR A 120 5.75 5.65 12.83
CA THR A 120 7.07 6.31 12.95
C THR A 120 8.22 5.53 12.32
N LYS A 121 8.15 4.19 12.28
CA LYS A 121 9.15 3.31 11.64
C LYS A 121 9.33 3.60 10.15
N LEU A 122 8.27 4.07 9.48
CA LEU A 122 8.29 4.39 8.05
C LEU A 122 9.14 5.63 7.73
N ASN A 123 9.46 6.48 8.73
CA ASN A 123 10.39 7.61 8.52
C ASN A 123 11.77 7.17 8.02
N LYS A 124 12.17 5.91 8.22
CA LYS A 124 13.40 5.33 7.64
C LYS A 124 13.37 5.33 6.11
N LEU A 125 12.20 5.16 5.50
CA LEU A 125 12.01 5.17 4.05
C LEU A 125 12.36 6.52 3.44
N LYS A 126 12.23 7.64 4.18
CA LYS A 126 12.53 8.97 3.63
C LYS A 126 13.92 9.06 3.00
N LYS A 127 14.91 8.37 3.59
CA LYS A 127 16.29 8.32 3.06
C LYS A 127 16.50 7.19 2.05
N SER A 128 15.96 5.99 2.31
CA SER A 128 16.25 4.81 1.49
C SER A 128 15.37 4.69 0.25
N ASN A 129 14.12 5.14 0.36
CA ASN A 129 13.10 5.06 -0.67
C ASN A 129 12.07 6.21 -0.50
N PRO A 130 12.41 7.42 -0.95
CA PRO A 130 11.57 8.62 -0.77
C PRO A 130 10.20 8.51 -1.46
N GLU A 131 10.09 7.75 -2.56
CA GLU A 131 8.80 7.47 -3.22
C GLU A 131 7.89 6.66 -2.29
N ALA A 132 8.41 5.57 -1.69
CA ALA A 132 7.61 4.78 -0.75
C ALA A 132 7.21 5.60 0.48
N PHE A 133 8.10 6.47 0.97
CA PHE A 133 7.78 7.39 2.05
C PHE A 133 6.66 8.36 1.68
N PHE A 134 6.69 8.95 0.47
CA PHE A 134 5.64 9.85 -0.02
C PHE A 134 4.26 9.19 0.05
N TYR A 135 4.11 7.98 -0.50
CA TYR A 135 2.82 7.31 -0.55
C TYR A 135 2.34 6.87 0.83
N TRP A 136 3.23 6.46 1.73
CA TRP A 136 2.85 6.20 3.12
C TRP A 136 2.41 7.46 3.86
N PHE A 137 3.09 8.59 3.65
CA PHE A 137 2.69 9.87 4.23
C PHE A 137 1.27 10.25 3.77
N LYS A 138 0.98 10.07 2.48
CA LYS A 138 -0.36 10.26 1.91
C LYS A 138 -1.38 9.28 2.47
N ALA A 139 -1.08 7.99 2.53
CA ALA A 139 -1.98 6.99 3.11
C ALA A 139 -2.38 7.36 4.54
N ILE A 140 -1.40 7.76 5.36
CA ILE A 140 -1.62 8.11 6.76
C ILE A 140 -2.47 9.38 6.91
N TYR A 141 -2.41 10.31 5.96
CA TYR A 141 -3.26 11.50 5.97
C TYR A 141 -4.76 11.15 5.86
N TYR A 142 -5.09 10.07 5.14
CA TYR A 142 -6.47 9.61 4.94
C TYR A 142 -6.92 8.56 5.97
N LEU A 143 -6.07 8.19 6.92
CA LEU A 143 -6.46 7.32 8.03
C LEU A 143 -7.51 8.04 8.88
N THR A 144 -8.75 7.61 8.70
CA THR A 144 -9.92 8.05 9.47
C THR A 144 -10.38 6.91 10.35
#